data_AF-A0A8S0VLX2-F1
#
_entry.id   AF-A0A8S0VLX2-F1
#
_cell.length_a   1.000
_cell.length_b   1.000
_cell.length_c   1.000
_cell.angle_alpha   90.00
_cell.angle_beta   90.00
_cell.angle_gamma   90.00
#
_symmetry.space_group_name_H-M   'P 1'
#
loop_
_entity.id
_entity.type
_entity.pdbx_description
1 polymer ?
#
loop_
_entity_poly.entity_id
_entity_poly.type
_entity_poly.pdbx_seq_one_letter_code
_entity_poly.pdbx_strand_id
1 'polypeptide(L)'
;MIIQAIILLDDLDKELNTYAMRVREWYGWNFPELAKIVQDNILYAKTVKLMGNRTNAAKHDFLEILPEEVETELKEASMISMGTEVSDLDLENIKDLCNQVLSLAEYRSQLYDYLKSRMNTIAPNLTALVGELFGACIIAHGGSLLNVAKQLGSTVQILGAGKALFRALKTKHATPKYGLI
;
A
#
# COMPACT_ATOMS: atom_id res chain seq x y z
N MET A 1 3.07 21.87 -3.30
CA MET A 1 2.67 20.90 -2.26
C MET A 1 2.06 19.62 -2.83
N ILE A 2 1.23 19.66 -3.88
CA ILE A 2 0.70 18.43 -4.54
C ILE A 2 1.83 17.45 -4.88
N ILE A 3 2.90 17.92 -5.51
CA ILE A 3 4.05 17.10 -5.91
C ILE A 3 4.69 16.39 -4.71
N GLN A 4 4.84 17.09 -3.58
CA GLN A 4 5.39 16.50 -2.36
C GLN A 4 4.44 15.48 -1.74
N ALA A 5 3.13 15.74 -1.77
CA ALA A 5 2.13 14.82 -1.24
C ALA A 5 2.05 13.51 -2.04
N ILE A 6 2.13 13.56 -3.37
CA ILE A 6 2.10 12.33 -4.20
C ILE A 6 3.40 11.52 -4.06
N ILE A 7 4.56 12.19 -4.02
CA ILE A 7 5.85 11.49 -3.78
C ILE A 7 5.82 10.82 -2.40
N LEU A 8 5.35 11.54 -1.37
CA LEU A 8 5.21 10.97 -0.03
C LEU A 8 4.23 9.78 -0.01
N LEU A 9 3.14 9.85 -0.77
CA LEU A 9 2.19 8.73 -0.88
C LEU A 9 2.84 7.51 -1.53
N ASP A 10 3.61 7.69 -2.61
CA ASP A 10 4.36 6.61 -3.27
C ASP A 10 5.43 5.99 -2.35
N ASP A 11 6.09 6.80 -1.53
CA ASP A 11 7.09 6.32 -0.59
C ASP A 11 6.46 5.61 0.61
N LEU A 12 5.35 6.12 1.14
CA LEU A 12 4.55 5.44 2.17
C LEU A 12 4.07 4.07 1.70
N ASP A 13 3.65 3.91 0.44
CA ASP A 13 3.20 2.62 -0.08
C ASP A 13 4.34 1.58 -0.09
N LYS A 14 5.56 1.98 -0.42
CA LYS A 14 6.74 1.10 -0.38
C LYS A 14 7.13 0.75 1.05
N GLU A 15 7.13 1.74 1.94
CA GLU A 15 7.49 1.56 3.35
C GLU A 15 6.46 0.67 4.06
N LEU A 16 5.16 0.93 3.85
CA LEU A 16 4.07 0.12 4.40
C LEU A 16 4.21 -1.33 3.97
N ASN A 17 4.49 -1.60 2.69
CA ASN A 17 4.70 -2.97 2.22
C ASN A 17 5.94 -3.62 2.87
N THR A 18 7.03 -2.87 3.02
CA THR A 18 8.26 -3.35 3.66
C THR A 18 8.02 -3.69 5.13
N TYR A 19 7.34 -2.81 5.87
CA TYR A 19 6.99 -3.06 7.27
C TYR A 19 6.00 -4.21 7.42
N ALA A 20 5.01 -4.32 6.52
CA ALA A 20 4.06 -5.42 6.55
C ALA A 20 4.74 -6.77 6.30
N MET A 21 5.63 -6.87 5.32
CA MET A 21 6.43 -8.08 5.10
C MET A 21 7.28 -8.41 6.34
N ARG A 22 7.84 -7.40 7.00
CA ARG A 22 8.60 -7.60 8.24
C ARG A 22 7.75 -8.15 9.38
N VAL A 23 6.52 -7.66 9.55
CA VAL A 23 5.57 -8.20 10.54
C VAL A 23 5.24 -9.66 10.25
N ARG A 24 5.05 -10.02 8.98
CA ARG A 24 4.75 -11.41 8.56
C ARG A 24 5.90 -12.36 8.83
N GLU A 25 7.13 -11.94 8.52
CA GLU A 25 8.32 -12.74 8.82
C GLU A 25 8.53 -12.91 10.32
N TRP A 26 8.33 -11.84 11.10
CA TRP A 26 8.58 -11.86 12.54
C TRP A 26 7.54 -12.70 13.28
N TYR A 27 6.26 -12.51 12.97
CA TYR A 27 5.18 -13.31 13.56
C TYR A 27 5.11 -14.74 12.98
N GLY A 28 5.66 -14.97 11.80
CA GLY A 28 5.74 -16.28 11.16
C GLY A 28 6.51 -17.32 11.98
N TRP A 29 7.39 -16.91 12.90
CA TRP A 29 8.03 -17.82 13.87
C TRP A 29 7.03 -18.40 14.88
N ASN A 30 6.04 -17.59 15.29
CA ASN A 30 4.99 -18.01 16.23
C ASN A 30 3.83 -18.72 15.53
N PHE A 31 3.44 -18.24 14.34
CA PHE A 31 2.32 -18.80 13.59
C PHE A 31 2.51 -18.64 12.07
N PRO A 32 3.22 -19.58 11.43
CA PRO A 32 3.55 -19.50 10.00
C PRO A 32 2.33 -19.68 9.08
N GLU A 33 1.31 -20.40 9.52
CA GLU A 33 0.11 -20.71 8.74
C GLU A 33 -0.75 -19.46 8.48
N LEU A 34 -0.73 -18.48 9.40
CA LEU A 34 -1.48 -17.22 9.24
C LEU A 34 -1.13 -16.48 7.96
N ALA A 35 0.15 -16.52 7.56
CA ALA A 35 0.62 -15.80 6.38
C ALA A 35 0.04 -16.38 5.08
N LYS A 36 -0.38 -17.65 5.09
CA LYS A 36 -1.04 -18.31 3.95
C LYS A 36 -2.54 -18.04 3.93
N ILE A 37 -3.17 -17.98 5.10
CA ILE A 37 -4.60 -17.77 5.28
C ILE A 37 -4.98 -16.32 4.93
N VAL A 38 -4.31 -15.34 5.54
CA VAL A 38 -4.65 -13.92 5.37
C VAL A 38 -3.67 -13.27 4.42
N GLN A 39 -4.03 -13.07 3.15
CA GLN A 39 -3.13 -12.45 2.17
C GLN A 39 -2.97 -10.94 2.37
N ASP A 40 -4.01 -10.23 2.82
CA ASP A 40 -3.96 -8.79 3.03
C ASP A 40 -3.06 -8.43 4.23
N ASN A 41 -2.09 -7.55 3.97
CA ASN A 41 -1.10 -7.06 4.94
C ASN A 41 -1.73 -6.29 6.11
N ILE A 42 -2.76 -5.48 5.84
CA ILE A 42 -3.40 -4.64 6.86
C ILE A 42 -4.27 -5.52 7.75
N LEU A 43 -5.04 -6.43 7.16
CA LEU A 43 -5.83 -7.40 7.92
C LEU A 43 -4.92 -8.29 8.77
N TYR A 44 -3.80 -8.76 8.21
CA TYR A 44 -2.80 -9.53 8.95
C TYR A 44 -2.32 -8.79 10.21
N ALA A 45 -1.94 -7.52 10.08
CA ALA A 45 -1.50 -6.71 11.23
C ALA A 45 -2.60 -6.52 12.29
N LYS A 46 -3.87 -6.35 11.87
CA LYS A 46 -5.02 -6.27 12.79
C LYS A 46 -5.23 -7.59 13.55
N THR A 47 -5.17 -8.71 12.83
CA THR A 47 -5.36 -10.05 13.41
C THR A 47 -4.26 -10.39 14.41
N VAL A 48 -2.99 -10.12 14.06
CA VAL A 48 -1.84 -10.33 14.97
C VAL A 48 -1.98 -9.48 16.24
N LYS A 49 -2.41 -8.22 16.10
CA LYS A 49 -2.62 -7.31 17.23
C LYS A 49 -3.65 -7.85 18.22
N LEU A 50 -4.78 -8.37 17.75
CA LEU A 50 -5.84 -8.91 18.61
C LEU A 50 -5.50 -10.28 19.18
N MET A 51 -4.96 -11.18 18.35
CA MET A 51 -4.67 -12.55 18.75
C MET A 51 -3.53 -12.60 19.76
N GLY A 52 -2.43 -11.89 19.50
CA GLY A 52 -1.21 -11.98 20.30
C GLY A 52 -0.65 -13.40 20.29
N ASN A 53 -0.94 -14.17 21.34
CA ASN A 53 -0.50 -15.56 21.50
C ASN A 53 -1.48 -16.56 20.87
N ARG A 54 -0.94 -17.67 20.35
CA ARG A 54 -1.73 -18.76 19.73
C ARG A 54 -2.83 -19.31 20.63
N THR A 55 -2.60 -19.34 21.94
CA THR A 55 -3.56 -19.81 22.97
C THR A 55 -4.75 -18.87 23.16
N ASN A 56 -4.59 -17.60 22.80
CA ASN A 56 -5.66 -16.60 22.87
C ASN A 56 -6.49 -16.54 21.57
N ALA A 57 -6.06 -17.23 20.51
CA ALA A 57 -6.83 -17.36 19.26
C ALA A 57 -8.21 -17.99 19.48
N ALA A 58 -8.33 -18.92 20.44
CA ALA A 58 -9.60 -19.56 20.76
C ALA A 58 -10.55 -18.70 21.62
N LYS A 59 -10.04 -17.62 22.23
CA LYS A 59 -10.80 -16.77 23.18
C LYS A 59 -11.34 -15.49 22.56
N HIS A 60 -10.77 -15.04 21.45
CA HIS A 60 -11.16 -13.82 20.78
C HIS A 60 -11.95 -14.13 19.51
N ASP A 61 -13.02 -13.38 19.31
CA ASP A 61 -13.79 -13.41 18.06
C ASP A 61 -13.15 -12.45 17.06
N PHE A 62 -12.94 -12.92 15.83
CA PHE A 62 -12.31 -12.15 14.76
C PHE A 62 -13.33 -11.62 13.73
N LEU A 63 -14.62 -11.80 13.99
CA LEU A 63 -15.75 -11.46 13.13
C LEU A 63 -15.76 -9.99 12.63
N GLU A 64 -15.19 -9.05 13.38
CA GLU A 64 -15.12 -7.64 12.96
C GLU A 64 -14.07 -7.37 11.87
N ILE A 65 -13.12 -8.29 11.66
CA ILE A 65 -11.94 -8.07 10.79
C ILE A 65 -11.86 -9.10 9.68
N LEU A 66 -12.30 -10.33 9.93
CA LEU A 66 -12.19 -11.45 9.00
C LEU A 66 -13.58 -12.03 8.70
N PRO A 67 -13.81 -12.51 7.46
CA PRO A 67 -14.97 -13.33 7.15
C PRO A 67 -15.00 -14.61 8.00
N GLU A 68 -16.20 -15.12 8.29
CA GLU A 68 -16.41 -16.33 9.12
C GLU A 68 -15.62 -17.54 8.60
N GLU A 69 -15.54 -17.72 7.28
CA GLU A 69 -14.76 -18.81 6.64
C GLU A 69 -13.28 -18.76 7.05
N VAL A 70 -12.67 -17.58 6.97
CA VAL A 70 -11.25 -17.37 7.27
C VAL A 70 -10.98 -17.49 8.77
N GLU A 71 -11.95 -17.12 9.61
CA GLU A 71 -11.86 -17.28 11.06
C GLU A 71 -11.88 -18.75 11.47
N THR A 72 -12.74 -19.57 10.85
CA THR A 72 -12.76 -21.02 11.12
C THR A 72 -11.45 -21.68 10.74
N GLU A 73 -10.90 -21.37 9.55
CA GLU A 73 -9.59 -21.86 9.13
C GLU A 73 -8.46 -21.43 10.08
N LEU A 74 -8.52 -20.18 10.57
CA LEU A 74 -7.55 -19.65 11.52
C LEU A 74 -7.61 -20.39 12.87
N LYS A 75 -8.82 -20.67 13.38
CA LYS A 75 -9.00 -21.42 14.64
C LYS A 75 -8.52 -22.86 14.49
N GLU A 76 -8.83 -23.52 13.38
CA GLU A 76 -8.32 -24.88 13.10
C GLU A 76 -6.79 -24.91 12.96
N ALA A 77 -6.22 -23.96 12.21
CA ALA A 77 -4.78 -23.84 12.03
C ALA A 77 -4.06 -23.51 13.35
N SER A 78 -4.70 -22.76 14.26
CA SER A 78 -4.12 -22.46 15.58
C SER A 78 -3.91 -23.72 16.44
N MET A 79 -4.77 -24.75 16.28
CA MET A 79 -4.65 -26.01 17.03
C MET A 79 -3.57 -26.94 16.47
N ILE A 80 -3.28 -26.86 15.16
CA ILE A 80 -2.37 -27.76 14.44
C ILE A 80 -1.02 -27.06 14.13
N SER A 81 -0.89 -25.79 14.50
CA SER A 81 0.26 -24.93 14.20
C SER A 81 1.61 -25.54 14.63
N MET A 82 2.59 -25.46 13.73
CA MET A 82 3.98 -25.87 13.99
C MET A 82 4.85 -24.74 14.55
N GLY A 83 4.29 -23.58 14.85
CA GLY A 83 5.04 -22.42 15.34
C GLY A 83 5.61 -22.59 16.74
N THR A 84 6.69 -21.86 17.03
CA THR A 84 7.37 -21.87 18.34
C THR A 84 6.74 -20.90 19.31
N GLU A 85 6.79 -21.21 20.60
CA GLU A 85 6.34 -20.27 21.63
C GLU A 85 7.32 -19.08 21.71
N VAL A 86 6.75 -17.88 21.68
CA VAL A 86 7.49 -16.61 21.74
C VAL A 86 7.32 -15.97 23.10
N SER A 87 8.34 -15.26 23.58
CA SER A 87 8.28 -14.55 24.86
C SER A 87 7.27 -13.41 24.84
N ASP A 88 6.69 -13.08 25.99
CA ASP A 88 5.73 -11.98 26.09
C ASP A 88 6.35 -10.63 25.71
N LEU A 89 7.65 -10.44 25.98
CA LEU A 89 8.41 -9.24 25.63
C LEU A 89 8.56 -9.08 24.11
N ASP A 90 8.85 -10.17 23.40
CA ASP A 90 8.93 -10.15 21.94
C ASP A 90 7.55 -9.94 21.31
N LEU A 91 6.50 -10.50 21.89
CA LEU A 91 5.12 -10.28 21.44
C LEU A 91 4.66 -8.83 21.61
N GLU A 92 5.07 -8.16 22.68
CA GLU A 92 4.79 -6.73 22.87
C GLU A 92 5.43 -5.90 21.75
N ASN A 93 6.71 -6.16 21.44
CA ASN A 93 7.39 -5.49 20.33
C ASN A 93 6.73 -5.76 18.97
N ILE A 94 6.25 -6.98 18.72
CA ILE A 94 5.50 -7.31 17.50
C ILE A 94 4.18 -6.55 17.43
N LYS A 95 3.46 -6.45 18.56
CA LYS A 95 2.21 -5.67 18.64
C LYS A 95 2.46 -4.19 18.39
N ASP A 96 3.56 -3.64 18.90
CA ASP A 96 3.94 -2.24 18.65
C ASP A 96 4.26 -2.00 17.17
N LEU A 97 4.97 -2.92 16.51
CA LEU A 97 5.18 -2.84 15.07
C LEU A 97 3.86 -2.92 14.30
N CYS A 98 2.92 -3.77 14.71
CA CYS A 98 1.58 -3.82 14.13
C CYS A 98 0.83 -2.48 14.30
N ASN A 99 0.92 -1.85 15.47
CA ASN A 99 0.35 -0.53 15.72
C ASN A 99 0.92 0.54 14.77
N GLN A 100 2.24 0.51 14.54
CA GLN A 100 2.90 1.43 13.60
C GLN A 100 2.43 1.20 12.15
N VAL A 101 2.29 -0.05 11.71
CA VAL A 101 1.77 -0.36 10.36
C VAL A 101 0.34 0.15 10.20
N LEU A 102 -0.51 -0.03 11.21
CA LEU A 102 -1.90 0.43 11.18
C LEU A 102 -1.97 1.97 11.17
N SER A 103 -1.17 2.65 11.99
CA SER A 103 -1.15 4.13 11.99
C SER A 103 -0.62 4.71 10.68
N LEU A 104 0.37 4.06 10.05
CA LEU A 104 0.84 4.44 8.71
C LEU A 104 -0.24 4.23 7.65
N ALA A 105 -1.00 3.14 7.72
CA ALA A 105 -2.12 2.89 6.80
C ALA A 105 -3.23 3.94 6.95
N GLU A 106 -3.56 4.34 8.19
CA GLU A 106 -4.51 5.43 8.45
C GLU A 106 -3.99 6.77 7.93
N TYR A 107 -2.73 7.09 8.20
CA TYR A 107 -2.10 8.32 7.71
C TYR A 107 -2.06 8.38 6.18
N ARG A 108 -1.81 7.25 5.51
CA ARG A 108 -1.90 7.14 4.05
C ARG A 108 -3.30 7.51 3.55
N SER A 109 -4.36 6.99 4.20
CA SER A 109 -5.75 7.33 3.83
C SER A 109 -6.02 8.83 4.00
N GLN A 110 -5.58 9.41 5.11
CA GLN A 110 -5.74 10.85 5.37
C GLN A 110 -4.97 11.70 4.35
N LEU A 111 -3.75 11.29 3.98
CA LEU A 111 -2.94 11.97 2.98
C LEU A 111 -3.59 11.90 1.58
N TYR A 112 -4.23 10.78 1.26
CA TYR A 112 -5.00 10.61 0.02
C TYR A 112 -6.20 11.57 -0.03
N ASP A 113 -6.98 11.66 1.05
CA ASP A 113 -8.11 12.59 1.13
C ASP A 113 -7.66 14.05 1.04
N TYR A 114 -6.54 14.37 1.69
CA TYR A 114 -5.89 15.67 1.54
C TYR A 114 -5.50 15.96 0.09
N LEU A 115 -4.86 15.00 -0.60
CA LEU A 115 -4.49 15.14 -2.01
C LEU A 115 -5.72 15.38 -2.89
N LYS A 116 -6.81 14.65 -2.66
CA LYS A 116 -8.08 14.78 -3.37
C LYS A 116 -8.68 16.18 -3.22
N SER A 117 -8.76 16.69 -2.00
CA SER A 117 -9.25 18.06 -1.74
C SER A 117 -8.39 19.13 -2.43
N ARG A 118 -7.05 18.99 -2.33
CA ARG A 118 -6.12 19.93 -2.95
C ARG A 118 -6.15 19.90 -4.48
N MET A 119 -6.30 18.71 -5.07
CA MET A 119 -6.36 18.59 -6.52
C MET A 119 -7.64 19.22 -7.09
N ASN A 120 -8.79 18.97 -6.45
CA ASN A 120 -10.05 19.60 -6.82
C ASN A 120 -10.01 21.13 -6.74
N THR A 121 -9.26 21.69 -5.79
CA THR A 121 -9.08 23.14 -5.66
C THR A 121 -8.16 23.72 -6.74
N ILE A 122 -7.10 23.01 -7.12
CA ILE A 122 -6.03 23.54 -7.99
C ILE A 122 -6.30 23.25 -9.48
N ALA A 123 -6.74 22.03 -9.81
CA ALA A 123 -6.95 21.58 -11.18
C ALA A 123 -8.26 20.74 -11.29
N PRO A 124 -9.44 21.35 -11.10
CA PRO A 124 -10.72 20.65 -11.13
C PRO A 124 -11.00 20.00 -12.49
N ASN A 125 -10.65 20.66 -13.59
CA ASN A 125 -10.87 20.12 -14.94
C ASN A 125 -9.99 18.91 -15.23
N LEU A 126 -8.74 18.93 -14.76
CA LEU A 126 -7.83 17.77 -14.91
C LEU A 126 -8.35 16.60 -14.08
N THR A 127 -8.77 16.88 -12.84
CA THR A 127 -9.38 15.88 -11.95
C THR A 127 -10.62 15.25 -12.55
N ALA A 128 -11.50 16.05 -13.14
CA ALA A 128 -12.72 15.54 -13.77
C ALA A 128 -12.44 14.65 -15.00
N LEU A 129 -11.31 14.83 -15.67
CA LEU A 129 -10.98 14.15 -16.93
C LEU A 129 -10.18 12.85 -16.72
N VAL A 130 -9.17 12.87 -15.84
CA VAL A 130 -8.28 11.72 -15.59
C VAL A 130 -8.32 11.18 -14.15
N GLY A 131 -9.01 11.86 -13.23
CA GLY A 131 -9.01 11.53 -11.81
C GLY A 131 -7.89 12.20 -11.01
N GLU A 132 -8.00 12.15 -9.69
CA GLU A 132 -7.12 12.85 -8.75
C GLU A 132 -5.68 12.31 -8.76
N LEU A 133 -5.54 10.98 -8.70
CA LEU A 133 -4.25 10.28 -8.63
C LEU A 133 -3.44 10.50 -9.90
N PHE A 134 -4.02 10.19 -11.06
CA PHE A 134 -3.35 10.36 -12.35
C PHE A 134 -3.05 11.83 -12.62
N GLY A 135 -3.96 12.75 -12.27
CA GLY A 135 -3.71 14.19 -12.35
C GLY A 135 -2.51 14.63 -11.50
N ALA A 136 -2.37 14.09 -10.29
CA ALA A 136 -1.23 14.37 -9.41
C ALA A 136 0.08 13.83 -9.99
N CYS A 137 0.07 12.62 -10.52
CA CYS A 137 1.24 12.00 -11.14
C CYS A 137 1.72 12.79 -12.37
N ILE A 138 0.79 13.26 -13.23
CA ILE A 138 1.14 14.10 -14.38
C ILE A 138 1.80 15.41 -13.94
N ILE A 139 1.22 16.08 -12.93
CA ILE A 139 1.78 17.33 -12.39
C ILE A 139 3.16 17.09 -11.75
N ALA A 140 3.35 15.98 -11.05
CA ALA A 140 4.62 15.62 -10.44
C ALA A 140 5.70 15.36 -11.49
N HIS A 141 5.38 14.61 -12.55
CA HIS A 141 6.33 14.30 -13.61
C HIS A 141 6.66 15.53 -14.48
N GLY A 142 5.72 16.46 -14.66
CA GLY A 142 5.95 17.75 -15.31
C GLY A 142 6.67 18.79 -14.44
N GLY A 143 6.84 18.53 -13.14
CA GLY A 143 7.49 19.40 -12.16
C GLY A 143 6.68 20.64 -11.74
N SER A 144 5.75 21.11 -12.57
CA SER A 144 4.76 22.14 -12.21
C SER A 144 3.56 22.10 -13.15
N LEU A 145 2.42 22.61 -12.67
CA LEU A 145 1.21 22.69 -13.49
C LEU A 145 1.42 23.52 -14.77
N LEU A 146 2.18 24.61 -14.68
CA LEU A 146 2.47 25.49 -15.81
C LEU A 146 3.38 24.82 -16.85
N ASN A 147 4.30 23.96 -16.41
CA ASN A 147 5.12 23.17 -17.33
C ASN A 147 4.28 22.12 -18.06
N VAL A 148 3.37 21.43 -17.35
CA VAL A 148 2.43 20.49 -17.98
C VAL A 148 1.56 21.21 -19.02
N ALA A 149 1.06 22.40 -18.70
CA ALA A 149 0.24 23.19 -19.62
C ALA A 149 0.99 23.62 -20.90
N LYS A 150 2.33 23.72 -20.86
CA LYS A 150 3.16 24.02 -22.04
C LYS A 150 3.48 22.80 -22.89
N GLN A 151 3.28 21.59 -22.37
CA GLN A 151 3.56 20.35 -23.11
C GLN A 151 2.48 20.09 -24.17
N LEU A 152 2.89 19.49 -25.29
CA LEU A 152 1.96 19.04 -26.32
C LEU A 152 1.19 17.82 -25.84
N GLY A 153 -0.03 17.61 -26.34
CA GLY A 153 -0.84 16.44 -25.98
C GLY A 153 -0.13 15.11 -26.26
N SER A 154 0.65 15.01 -27.34
CA SER A 154 1.47 13.83 -27.65
C SER A 154 2.58 13.59 -26.63
N THR A 155 3.14 14.65 -26.02
CA THR A 155 4.11 14.55 -24.93
C THR A 155 3.45 14.08 -23.64
N VAL A 156 2.25 14.60 -23.32
CA VAL A 156 1.47 14.17 -22.16
C VAL A 156 1.03 12.70 -22.28
N GLN A 157 0.71 12.23 -23.49
CA GLN A 157 0.32 10.83 -23.74
C GLN A 157 1.44 9.82 -23.40
N ILE A 158 2.70 10.17 -23.67
CA ILE A 158 3.86 9.29 -23.46
C ILE A 158 4.65 9.63 -22.19
N LEU A 159 4.09 10.50 -21.32
CA LEU A 159 4.72 10.93 -20.08
C LEU A 159 5.01 9.71 -19.19
N GLY A 160 6.18 9.63 -18.55
CA GLY A 160 6.61 8.45 -17.78
C GLY A 160 7.21 7.29 -18.58
N ALA A 161 6.89 7.15 -19.87
CA ALA A 161 7.49 6.12 -20.75
C ALA A 161 8.80 6.55 -21.43
N GLY A 162 9.45 7.63 -20.95
CA GLY A 162 10.61 8.25 -21.60
C GLY A 162 11.73 7.26 -21.91
N LYS A 163 12.09 6.37 -20.98
CA LYS A 163 13.14 5.36 -21.20
C LYS A 163 12.81 4.40 -22.35
N ALA A 164 11.56 3.94 -22.42
CA ALA A 164 11.09 3.04 -23.48
C ALA A 164 11.03 3.77 -24.84
N LEU A 165 10.54 5.01 -24.85
CA LEU A 165 10.48 5.87 -26.02
C LEU A 165 11.88 6.11 -26.61
N PHE A 166 12.83 6.57 -25.80
CA PHE A 166 14.18 6.85 -26.28
C PHE A 166 14.92 5.59 -26.72
N ARG A 167 14.65 4.44 -26.09
CA ARG A 167 15.18 3.16 -26.55
C ARG A 167 14.64 2.80 -27.93
N ALA A 168 13.32 2.87 -28.12
CA ALA A 168 12.67 2.55 -29.40
C ALA A 168 13.13 3.48 -30.54
N LEU A 169 13.29 4.77 -30.27
CA LEU A 169 13.80 5.73 -31.25
C LEU A 169 15.24 5.43 -31.67
N LYS A 170 16.10 5.03 -30.72
CA LYS A 170 17.50 4.66 -31.02
C LYS A 170 17.61 3.37 -31.84
N THR A 171 16.77 2.38 -31.56
CA THR A 171 16.79 1.07 -32.23
C THR A 171 15.84 0.95 -33.41
N LYS A 172 15.13 2.04 -33.77
CA LYS A 172 14.09 2.08 -34.82
C LYS A 172 12.99 1.02 -34.61
N HIS A 173 12.65 0.74 -33.35
CA HIS A 173 11.52 -0.11 -33.00
C HIS A 173 10.24 0.71 -32.77
N ALA A 174 9.10 0.03 -32.64
CA ALA A 174 7.82 0.67 -32.36
C ALA A 174 7.86 1.43 -31.03
N THR A 175 7.37 2.67 -31.04
CA THR A 175 7.30 3.52 -29.85
C THR A 175 6.16 3.09 -28.92
N PRO A 176 6.29 3.35 -27.60
CA PRO A 176 5.20 3.12 -26.67
C PRO A 176 4.00 4.02 -27.03
N LYS A 177 2.79 3.47 -26.95
CA LYS A 177 1.53 4.17 -27.24
C LYS A 177 0.98 4.96 -26.04
N TYR A 178 1.41 4.59 -24.84
CA TYR A 178 0.89 5.03 -23.55
C TYR A 178 2.05 5.22 -22.56
N GLY A 179 1.78 5.99 -21.51
CA GLY A 179 2.76 6.42 -20.53
C GLY A 179 2.26 6.17 -19.12
N LEU A 180 1.99 7.26 -18.40
CA LEU A 180 1.27 7.27 -17.13
C LEU A 180 -0.24 7.15 -17.30
N ILE A 181 -0.74 7.51 -18.50
CA ILE A 181 -2.11 7.28 -18.99
C ILE A 181 -2.05 5.99 -19.81
#